data_AF-A0A8B8HXF5-F1
#
_entry.id   AF-A0A8B8HXF5-F1
#
_cell.length_a   1.000
_cell.length_b   1.000
_cell.length_c   1.000
_cell.angle_alpha   90.00
_cell.angle_beta   90.00
_cell.angle_gamma   90.00
#
_symmetry.space_group_name_H-M   'P 1'
#
loop_
_entity.id
_entity.type
_entity.pdbx_description
1 polymer ?
#
loop_
_entity_poly.entity_id
_entity_poly.type
_entity_poly.pdbx_seq_one_letter_code
_entity_poly.pdbx_strand_id
1 'polypeptide(L)'
;MSILALFLLLLHTSLAERDTAPVFILDYEKVLSHVSVDPNPFTKIKTVEFTKIINDAVKRSKVVILFIEESFCLEDITRKDKHGTPFYHLSQGLYENKVKFLPAVAQPFKTLKTHFRQEEFNVFHLSDSSTKLKIYDGKFKHFYIYFNDKINETRTSALRRHDLVIREVYYVVHQIALKPVVAFYTGKINPILVTKMNFLPVKPEKYIRQPGVTITSSGALFRFIGVYTTMGTRRSTFSQVPMIAEETWEEHSLTTRMAYTDFELEFSFKFKKDRWTIENVALLEWGEEVGRTDMRVGAPWDWSYVCSDPLVLINMRDGSAVTISHYQIQPFNEEHLIGRNGSNSSRCFGPAVNCGPYFNAHILAGLMVTFFCFGILTYGVVTMYNCHSNDRYDDQNQKPLVIAFEAGH
;
A
#
# COMPACT_ATOMS: atom_id res chain seq x y z
N MET A 1 19.35 -7.34 5.48
CA MET A 1 18.57 -7.74 4.28
C MET A 1 17.12 -8.18 4.54
N SER A 2 16.68 -8.39 5.80
CA SER A 2 15.33 -8.92 6.08
C SER A 2 14.18 -7.88 5.98
N ILE A 3 14.47 -6.60 6.27
CA ILE A 3 13.43 -5.55 6.33
C ILE A 3 12.98 -5.08 4.93
N LEU A 4 13.92 -5.04 3.97
CA LEU A 4 13.62 -4.65 2.58
C LEU A 4 12.78 -5.73 1.86
N ALA A 5 13.01 -7.00 2.18
CA ALA A 5 12.21 -8.12 1.68
C ALA A 5 10.78 -8.08 2.23
N LEU A 6 10.60 -7.67 3.50
CA LEU A 6 9.28 -7.50 4.11
C LEU A 6 8.48 -6.35 3.44
N PHE A 7 9.16 -5.28 3.05
CA PHE A 7 8.55 -4.14 2.35
C PHE A 7 8.21 -4.45 0.88
N LEU A 8 9.04 -5.25 0.20
CA LEU A 8 8.77 -5.72 -1.17
C LEU A 8 7.66 -6.78 -1.24
N LEU A 9 7.46 -7.57 -0.18
CA LEU A 9 6.33 -8.50 -0.05
C LEU A 9 4.99 -7.79 0.14
N LEU A 10 4.98 -6.59 0.74
CA LEU A 10 3.77 -5.75 0.88
C LEU A 10 3.35 -5.04 -0.43
N LEU A 11 4.20 -5.08 -1.45
CA LEU A 11 3.94 -4.55 -2.80
C LEU A 11 3.42 -5.62 -3.77
N HIS A 12 2.77 -6.67 -3.26
CA HIS A 12 1.87 -7.47 -4.09
C HIS A 12 0.73 -6.58 -4.58
N THR A 13 0.85 -6.16 -5.83
CA THR A 13 -0.19 -5.52 -6.61
C THR A 13 -1.48 -6.32 -6.45
N SER A 14 -2.39 -5.81 -5.63
CA SER A 14 -3.76 -6.26 -5.62
C SER A 14 -4.36 -5.84 -6.96
N LEU A 15 -4.28 -6.74 -7.94
CA LEU A 15 -5.16 -6.65 -9.09
C LEU A 15 -6.57 -6.71 -8.49
N ALA A 16 -7.24 -5.56 -8.46
CA ALA A 16 -8.64 -5.47 -8.11
C ALA A 16 -9.42 -6.25 -9.19
N GLU A 17 -9.58 -7.54 -8.95
CA GLU A 17 -10.43 -8.42 -9.75
C GLU A 17 -11.86 -7.89 -9.63
N ARG A 18 -12.39 -7.43 -10.77
CA ARG A 18 -13.74 -6.90 -10.89
C ARG A 18 -14.70 -8.09 -10.70
N ASP A 19 -15.66 -7.95 -9.78
CA ASP A 19 -16.64 -8.97 -9.32
C ASP A 19 -16.22 -9.85 -8.12
N THR A 20 -15.72 -9.26 -7.02
CA THR A 20 -15.70 -9.98 -5.73
C THR A 20 -17.01 -9.76 -4.99
N ALA A 21 -17.68 -10.81 -4.52
CA ALA A 21 -18.91 -10.70 -3.72
C ALA A 21 -18.89 -11.65 -2.51
N PRO A 22 -19.62 -11.32 -1.43
CA PRO A 22 -19.73 -12.20 -0.28
C PRO A 22 -20.56 -13.45 -0.59
N VAL A 23 -20.27 -14.54 0.11
CA VAL A 23 -20.99 -15.81 0.01
C VAL A 23 -21.25 -16.36 1.42
N PHE A 24 -22.52 -16.69 1.72
CA PHE A 24 -22.84 -17.53 2.87
C PHE A 24 -23.03 -18.98 2.42
N ILE A 25 -22.51 -19.90 3.22
CA ILE A 25 -22.70 -21.35 3.05
C ILE A 25 -23.51 -21.83 4.23
N LEU A 26 -24.72 -22.31 3.99
CA LEU A 26 -25.57 -22.92 5.00
C LEU A 26 -25.32 -24.43 4.96
N ASP A 27 -24.83 -24.97 6.07
CA ASP A 27 -24.42 -26.36 6.26
C ASP A 27 -24.84 -26.81 7.67
N TYR A 28 -26.15 -26.97 7.88
CA TYR A 28 -26.72 -27.29 9.19
C TYR A 28 -26.31 -28.69 9.67
N GLU A 29 -26.07 -29.59 8.72
CA GLU A 29 -25.62 -30.96 8.92
C GLU A 29 -24.08 -31.10 9.03
N LYS A 30 -23.33 -29.98 8.98
CA LYS A 30 -21.86 -29.89 9.18
C LYS A 30 -21.03 -30.78 8.25
N VAL A 31 -21.54 -31.01 7.05
CA VAL A 31 -20.94 -31.87 6.03
C VAL A 31 -19.65 -31.29 5.45
N LEU A 32 -19.53 -29.97 5.49
CA LEU A 32 -18.37 -29.21 5.06
C LEU A 32 -17.53 -28.72 6.24
N SER A 33 -17.60 -29.37 7.41
CA SER A 33 -16.86 -28.99 8.62
C SER A 33 -15.34 -28.81 8.39
N HIS A 34 -14.74 -29.58 7.48
CA HIS A 34 -13.32 -29.50 7.09
C HIS A 34 -12.93 -28.22 6.34
N VAL A 35 -13.91 -27.49 5.78
CA VAL A 35 -13.65 -26.21 5.10
C VAL A 35 -13.38 -25.14 6.16
N SER A 36 -12.11 -24.88 6.45
CA SER A 36 -11.69 -23.76 7.29
C SER A 36 -11.87 -22.46 6.51
N VAL A 37 -12.63 -21.53 7.08
CA VAL A 37 -12.85 -20.21 6.49
C VAL A 37 -12.08 -19.19 7.31
N ASP A 38 -11.18 -18.48 6.65
CA ASP A 38 -10.56 -17.29 7.23
C ASP A 38 -11.59 -16.13 7.18
N PRO A 39 -12.00 -15.55 8.32
CA PRO A 39 -12.96 -14.44 8.35
C PRO A 39 -12.36 -13.13 7.83
N ASN A 40 -11.08 -13.10 7.45
CA ASN A 40 -10.41 -11.89 6.99
C ASN A 40 -11.01 -11.37 5.66
N PRO A 41 -11.62 -10.17 5.64
CA PRO A 41 -12.20 -9.58 4.43
C PRO A 41 -11.17 -9.17 3.38
N PHE A 42 -9.89 -9.08 3.76
CA PHE A 42 -8.79 -8.80 2.84
C PHE A 42 -8.26 -10.05 2.15
N THR A 43 -8.53 -11.24 2.70
CA THR A 43 -8.18 -12.51 2.08
C THR A 43 -9.23 -12.84 1.02
N LYS A 44 -8.87 -12.65 -0.25
CA LYS A 44 -9.76 -12.98 -1.38
C LYS A 44 -9.68 -14.47 -1.70
N ILE A 45 -10.82 -15.14 -1.72
CA ILE A 45 -10.94 -16.52 -2.19
C ILE A 45 -11.02 -16.53 -3.70
N LYS A 46 -10.04 -17.18 -4.34
CA LYS A 46 -9.99 -17.29 -5.80
C LYS A 46 -11.05 -18.25 -6.31
N THR A 47 -11.48 -18.06 -7.55
CA THR A 47 -12.46 -18.93 -8.24
C THR A 47 -12.10 -20.42 -8.17
N VAL A 48 -10.82 -20.76 -8.27
CA VAL A 48 -10.32 -22.15 -8.19
C VAL A 48 -10.54 -22.77 -6.81
N GLU A 49 -10.30 -22.01 -5.75
CA GLU A 49 -10.51 -22.46 -4.37
C GLU A 49 -12.00 -22.61 -4.06
N PHE A 50 -12.79 -21.63 -4.48
CA PHE A 50 -14.25 -21.69 -4.32
C PHE A 50 -14.86 -22.87 -5.08
N THR A 51 -14.33 -23.19 -6.27
CA THR A 51 -14.72 -24.38 -7.04
C THR A 51 -14.48 -25.69 -6.27
N LYS A 52 -13.41 -25.79 -5.48
CA LYS A 52 -13.18 -26.97 -4.63
C LYS A 52 -14.27 -27.12 -3.56
N ILE A 53 -14.66 -26.01 -2.93
CA ILE A 53 -15.75 -25.99 -1.94
C ILE A 53 -17.07 -26.43 -2.56
N ILE A 54 -17.40 -25.93 -3.76
CA ILE A 54 -18.60 -26.34 -4.49
C ILE A 54 -18.58 -27.84 -4.81
N ASN A 55 -17.46 -28.36 -5.31
CA ASN A 55 -17.32 -29.77 -5.64
C ASN A 55 -17.46 -30.68 -4.40
N ASP A 56 -16.93 -30.25 -3.27
CA ASP A 56 -17.11 -30.96 -1.99
C ASP A 56 -18.58 -30.93 -1.53
N ALA A 57 -19.26 -29.79 -1.68
CA ALA A 57 -20.69 -29.68 -1.39
C ALA A 57 -21.50 -30.66 -2.26
N VAL A 58 -21.23 -30.71 -3.57
CA VAL A 58 -21.92 -31.62 -4.50
C VAL A 58 -21.66 -33.10 -4.18
N LYS A 59 -20.45 -33.46 -3.76
CA LYS A 59 -20.11 -34.85 -3.41
C LYS A 59 -20.80 -35.33 -2.14
N ARG A 60 -20.99 -34.44 -1.18
CA ARG A 60 -21.40 -34.82 0.18
C ARG A 60 -22.85 -34.46 0.51
N SER A 61 -23.49 -33.60 -0.26
CA SER A 61 -24.91 -33.27 -0.17
C SER A 61 -25.71 -33.97 -1.27
N LYS A 62 -27.02 -34.16 -1.05
CA LYS A 62 -27.93 -34.67 -2.10
C LYS A 62 -28.57 -33.53 -2.88
N VAL A 63 -28.80 -32.40 -2.21
CA VAL A 63 -29.48 -31.23 -2.73
C VAL A 63 -28.66 -29.99 -2.41
N VAL A 64 -28.44 -29.15 -3.43
CA VAL A 64 -27.79 -27.84 -3.29
C VAL A 64 -28.77 -26.71 -3.61
N ILE A 65 -28.97 -25.78 -2.68
CA ILE A 65 -29.85 -24.62 -2.88
C ILE A 65 -29.00 -23.37 -3.16
N LEU A 66 -29.38 -22.58 -4.15
CA LEU A 66 -28.66 -21.38 -4.58
C LEU A 66 -29.59 -20.17 -4.43
N PHE A 67 -29.42 -19.43 -3.35
CA PHE A 67 -30.12 -18.18 -3.08
C PHE A 67 -29.35 -17.03 -3.73
N ILE A 68 -29.96 -16.34 -4.69
CA ILE A 68 -29.28 -15.32 -5.50
C ILE A 68 -30.00 -13.98 -5.42
N GLU A 69 -29.31 -12.98 -4.90
CA GLU A 69 -29.69 -11.56 -4.99
C GLU A 69 -29.32 -10.97 -6.35
N GLU A 70 -30.05 -9.95 -6.80
CA GLU A 70 -29.65 -9.17 -7.98
C GLU A 70 -28.31 -8.47 -7.72
N SER A 71 -28.23 -7.70 -6.64
CA SER A 71 -27.01 -7.05 -6.16
C SER A 71 -26.71 -7.46 -4.73
N PHE A 72 -25.46 -7.79 -4.39
CA PHE A 72 -25.08 -8.10 -3.01
C PHE A 72 -23.63 -7.72 -2.72
N CYS A 73 -23.41 -7.04 -1.59
CA CYS A 73 -22.09 -6.57 -1.17
C CYS A 73 -21.89 -6.66 0.34
N LEU A 74 -20.70 -6.30 0.81
CA LEU A 74 -20.36 -6.32 2.23
C LEU A 74 -21.12 -5.26 3.02
N GLU A 75 -21.42 -4.11 2.40
CA GLU A 75 -22.21 -3.03 3.03
C GLU A 75 -23.60 -3.51 3.44
N ASP A 76 -24.24 -4.33 2.61
CA ASP A 76 -25.55 -4.93 2.90
C ASP A 76 -25.52 -5.76 4.19
N ILE A 77 -24.40 -6.45 4.47
CA ILE A 77 -24.21 -7.29 5.66
C ILE A 77 -23.91 -6.45 6.90
N THR A 78 -23.11 -5.40 6.75
CA THR A 78 -22.73 -4.51 7.86
C THR A 78 -23.82 -3.52 8.26
N ARG A 79 -24.86 -3.36 7.44
CA ARG A 79 -25.95 -2.42 7.68
C ARG A 79 -26.74 -2.82 8.93
N LYS A 80 -26.95 -1.85 9.83
CA LYS A 80 -27.80 -2.02 11.03
C LYS A 80 -28.89 -0.96 11.03
N ASP A 81 -30.10 -1.35 11.40
CA ASP A 81 -31.21 -0.43 11.67
C ASP A 81 -31.66 -0.55 13.14
N LYS A 82 -32.78 0.10 13.48
CA LYS A 82 -33.41 0.03 14.81
C LYS A 82 -33.76 -1.39 15.28
N HIS A 83 -33.82 -2.36 14.38
CA HIS A 83 -34.08 -3.78 14.65
C HIS A 83 -32.82 -4.64 14.56
N GLY A 84 -31.63 -4.03 14.41
CA GLY A 84 -30.35 -4.72 14.33
C GLY A 84 -29.94 -5.05 12.89
N THR A 85 -29.32 -6.23 12.71
CA THR A 85 -28.93 -6.71 11.37
C THR A 85 -30.17 -7.14 10.56
N PRO A 86 -30.21 -6.92 9.23
CA PRO A 86 -31.24 -7.52 8.40
C PRO A 86 -31.16 -9.05 8.36
N PHE A 87 -30.00 -9.64 8.66
CA PHE A 87 -29.72 -11.07 8.57
C PHE A 87 -29.77 -11.77 9.94
N TYR A 88 -30.92 -11.74 10.61
CA TYR A 88 -31.05 -12.31 11.95
C TYR A 88 -30.77 -13.83 11.96
N HIS A 89 -31.39 -14.59 11.06
CA HIS A 89 -31.27 -16.06 11.01
C HIS A 89 -29.91 -16.52 10.52
N LEU A 90 -29.36 -15.88 9.48
CA LEU A 90 -27.99 -16.18 9.05
C LEU A 90 -26.98 -15.82 10.15
N SER A 91 -27.17 -14.71 10.88
CA SER A 91 -26.29 -14.35 12.00
C SER A 91 -26.34 -15.37 13.13
N GLN A 92 -27.54 -15.85 13.48
CA GLN A 92 -27.69 -16.91 14.47
C GLN A 92 -27.02 -18.20 14.01
N GLY A 93 -27.17 -18.57 12.73
CA GLY A 93 -26.51 -19.73 12.15
C GLY A 93 -24.98 -19.64 12.15
N LEU A 94 -24.41 -18.44 12.06
CA LEU A 94 -22.97 -18.22 12.21
C LEU A 94 -22.52 -18.52 13.65
N TYR A 95 -23.22 -18.01 14.67
CA TYR A 95 -22.90 -18.30 16.07
C TYR A 95 -23.01 -19.80 16.40
N GLU A 96 -23.97 -20.50 15.78
CA GLU A 96 -24.19 -21.93 15.96
C GLU A 96 -23.23 -22.82 15.12
N ASN A 97 -22.31 -22.22 14.35
CA ASN A 97 -21.43 -22.92 13.39
C ASN A 97 -22.19 -23.79 12.37
N LYS A 98 -23.40 -23.36 11.99
CA LYS A 98 -24.24 -23.98 10.94
C LYS A 98 -24.17 -23.20 9.63
N VAL A 99 -23.68 -21.97 9.68
CA VAL A 99 -23.44 -21.12 8.53
C VAL A 99 -21.98 -20.73 8.52
N LYS A 100 -21.38 -20.65 7.32
CA LYS A 100 -20.02 -20.14 7.11
C LYS A 100 -20.09 -18.92 6.22
N PHE A 101 -19.30 -17.91 6.53
CA PHE A 101 -19.29 -16.64 5.82
C PHE A 101 -17.97 -16.41 5.10
N LEU A 102 -18.02 -16.36 3.76
CA LEU A 102 -16.90 -16.01 2.90
C LEU A 102 -17.01 -14.54 2.51
N PRO A 103 -16.20 -13.63 3.07
CA PRO A 103 -16.39 -12.19 2.88
C PRO A 103 -16.09 -11.70 1.46
N ALA A 104 -15.12 -12.31 0.79
CA ALA A 104 -14.66 -11.88 -0.52
C ALA A 104 -14.34 -13.08 -1.43
N VAL A 105 -15.31 -13.48 -2.27
CA VAL A 105 -15.14 -14.54 -3.27
C VAL A 105 -15.09 -13.93 -4.66
N ALA A 106 -14.13 -14.35 -5.49
CA ALA A 106 -14.04 -13.93 -6.89
C ALA A 106 -15.10 -14.61 -7.76
N GLN A 107 -15.99 -13.82 -8.36
CA GLN A 107 -17.03 -14.24 -9.31
C GLN A 107 -17.89 -15.42 -8.82
N PRO A 108 -18.51 -15.35 -7.62
CA PRO A 108 -19.18 -16.49 -7.02
C PRO A 108 -20.37 -16.96 -7.86
N PHE A 109 -21.22 -16.03 -8.34
CA PHE A 109 -22.38 -16.38 -9.17
C PHE A 109 -22.00 -17.06 -10.49
N LYS A 110 -20.99 -16.53 -11.21
CA LYS A 110 -20.49 -17.15 -12.45
C LYS A 110 -19.98 -18.58 -12.18
N THR A 111 -19.24 -18.77 -11.09
CA THR A 111 -18.71 -20.08 -10.69
C THR A 111 -19.82 -21.08 -10.39
N LEU A 112 -20.86 -20.66 -9.64
CA LEU A 112 -22.03 -21.48 -9.34
C LEU A 112 -22.80 -21.84 -10.61
N LYS A 113 -23.02 -20.87 -11.51
CA LYS A 113 -23.70 -21.07 -12.80
C LYS A 113 -22.99 -22.07 -13.71
N THR A 114 -21.66 -22.13 -13.67
CA THR A 114 -20.88 -23.13 -14.43
C THR A 114 -21.08 -24.56 -13.88
N HIS A 115 -21.23 -24.72 -12.57
CA HIS A 115 -21.38 -26.03 -11.93
C HIS A 115 -22.83 -26.53 -11.91
N PHE A 116 -23.80 -25.62 -11.80
CA PHE A 116 -25.22 -25.93 -11.69
C PHE A 116 -25.96 -25.37 -12.91
N ARG A 117 -26.40 -26.25 -13.82
CA ARG A 117 -27.14 -25.83 -15.01
C ARG A 117 -28.52 -25.29 -14.64
N GLN A 118 -28.85 -24.11 -15.17
CA GLN A 118 -30.17 -23.51 -15.00
C GLN A 118 -31.14 -24.12 -16.01
N GLU A 119 -32.22 -24.69 -15.53
CA GLU A 119 -33.29 -25.30 -16.31
C GLU A 119 -34.62 -24.77 -15.78
N GLU A 120 -35.65 -24.62 -16.62
CA GLU A 120 -36.87 -23.88 -16.23
C GLU A 120 -37.55 -24.44 -14.97
N PHE A 121 -37.41 -25.74 -14.70
CA PHE A 121 -38.01 -26.40 -13.53
C PHE A 121 -37.20 -26.24 -12.23
N ASN A 122 -35.95 -25.76 -12.28
CA ASN A 122 -35.09 -25.60 -11.11
C ASN A 122 -34.89 -24.14 -10.69
N VAL A 123 -35.54 -23.20 -11.37
CA VAL A 123 -35.47 -21.77 -11.10
C VAL A 123 -36.78 -21.27 -10.50
N PHE A 124 -36.70 -20.65 -9.33
CA PHE A 124 -37.83 -20.05 -8.63
C PHE A 124 -37.56 -18.57 -8.38
N HIS A 125 -38.58 -17.74 -8.61
CA HIS A 125 -38.55 -16.31 -8.27
C HIS A 125 -39.52 -16.09 -7.11
N LEU A 126 -38.99 -15.74 -5.94
CA LEU A 126 -39.78 -15.56 -4.73
C LEU A 126 -39.85 -14.08 -4.37
N SER A 127 -41.07 -13.57 -4.22
CA SER A 127 -41.35 -12.22 -3.72
C SER A 127 -41.85 -12.23 -2.28
N ASP A 128 -42.50 -13.31 -1.83
CA ASP A 128 -43.10 -13.45 -0.49
C ASP A 128 -42.97 -14.88 0.06
N SER A 129 -42.97 -15.02 1.39
CA SER A 129 -42.88 -16.31 2.10
C SER A 129 -44.07 -17.26 1.88
N SER A 130 -45.19 -16.76 1.37
CA SER A 130 -46.44 -17.52 1.22
C SER A 130 -46.60 -18.27 -0.10
N THR A 131 -45.71 -18.07 -1.08
CA THR A 131 -45.72 -18.86 -2.31
C THR A 131 -45.30 -20.29 -2.00
N LYS A 132 -46.27 -21.20 -1.94
CA LYS A 132 -46.03 -22.65 -1.78
C LYS A 132 -45.08 -23.12 -2.88
N LEU A 133 -43.80 -23.26 -2.56
CA LEU A 133 -42.82 -23.94 -3.39
C LEU A 133 -43.31 -25.37 -3.61
N LYS A 134 -43.85 -25.65 -4.80
CA LYS A 134 -44.19 -27.01 -5.22
C LYS A 134 -42.90 -27.68 -5.65
N ILE A 135 -42.11 -28.11 -4.66
CA ILE A 135 -40.91 -28.90 -4.90
C ILE A 135 -41.37 -30.30 -5.28
N TYR A 136 -41.44 -30.57 -6.58
CA TYR A 136 -41.86 -31.87 -7.08
C TYR A 136 -40.76 -32.90 -6.80
N ASP A 137 -41.03 -33.71 -5.77
CA ASP A 137 -40.64 -35.10 -5.60
C ASP A 137 -39.18 -35.44 -5.97
N GLY A 138 -38.22 -34.98 -5.14
CA GLY A 138 -36.88 -35.59 -4.97
C GLY A 138 -35.94 -35.73 -6.18
N LYS A 139 -36.35 -35.34 -7.39
CA LYS A 139 -35.59 -35.55 -8.63
C LYS A 139 -34.48 -34.53 -8.82
N PHE A 140 -34.64 -33.33 -8.27
CA PHE A 140 -33.71 -32.22 -8.51
C PHE A 140 -32.56 -32.24 -7.50
N LYS A 141 -31.33 -32.18 -8.04
CA LYS A 141 -30.10 -32.12 -7.26
C LYS A 141 -29.75 -30.69 -6.84
N HIS A 142 -30.33 -29.69 -7.49
CA HIS A 142 -30.09 -28.29 -7.16
C HIS A 142 -31.27 -27.38 -7.51
N PHE A 143 -31.35 -26.24 -6.82
CA PHE A 143 -32.40 -25.24 -6.99
C PHE A 143 -31.80 -23.83 -7.02
N TYR A 144 -32.31 -22.98 -7.90
CA TYR A 144 -32.05 -21.55 -7.93
C TYR A 144 -33.25 -20.80 -7.37
N ILE A 145 -32.99 -19.92 -6.41
CA ILE A 145 -33.99 -19.07 -5.79
C ILE A 145 -33.53 -17.63 -5.97
N TYR A 146 -34.24 -16.91 -6.84
CA TYR A 146 -34.05 -15.50 -7.07
C TYR A 146 -35.03 -14.71 -6.22
N PHE A 147 -34.53 -13.66 -5.57
CA PHE A 147 -35.38 -12.76 -4.83
C PHE A 147 -35.87 -11.62 -5.71
N ASN A 148 -37.17 -11.34 -5.62
CA ASN A 148 -37.80 -10.18 -6.25
C ASN A 148 -38.14 -9.15 -5.18
N ASP A 149 -37.51 -7.98 -5.28
CA ASP A 149 -37.76 -6.85 -4.39
C ASP A 149 -39.09 -6.16 -4.72
N LYS A 150 -39.80 -5.68 -3.69
CA LYS A 150 -41.01 -4.87 -3.85
C LYS A 150 -40.63 -3.42 -4.15
N ILE A 151 -41.35 -2.78 -5.07
CA ILE A 151 -41.03 -1.43 -5.59
C ILE A 151 -40.96 -0.34 -4.49
N ASN A 152 -41.71 -0.49 -3.39
CA ASN A 152 -41.78 0.49 -2.30
C ASN A 152 -41.10 0.04 -1.00
N GLU A 153 -40.18 -0.93 -1.06
CA GLU A 153 -39.50 -1.47 0.12
C GLU A 153 -38.07 -0.91 0.25
N THR A 154 -37.64 -0.60 1.49
CA THR A 154 -36.24 -0.24 1.75
C THR A 154 -35.34 -1.47 1.60
N ARG A 155 -34.10 -1.30 1.14
CA ARG A 155 -33.14 -2.41 0.98
C ARG A 155 -32.99 -3.24 2.26
N THR A 156 -32.92 -2.61 3.44
CA THR A 156 -32.81 -3.33 4.72
C THR A 156 -34.05 -4.19 5.02
N SER A 157 -35.25 -3.69 4.71
CA SER A 157 -36.49 -4.45 4.87
C SER A 157 -36.55 -5.63 3.90
N ALA A 158 -36.15 -5.42 2.64
CA ALA A 158 -36.09 -6.47 1.63
C ALA A 158 -35.14 -7.60 2.05
N LEU A 159 -33.92 -7.26 2.46
CA LEU A 159 -32.94 -8.23 2.97
C LEU A 159 -33.44 -9.02 4.18
N ARG A 160 -34.18 -8.37 5.09
CA ARG A 160 -34.80 -9.03 6.24
C ARG A 160 -35.88 -10.02 5.83
N ARG A 161 -36.70 -9.67 4.84
CA ARG A 161 -37.66 -10.59 4.23
C ARG A 161 -36.94 -11.75 3.55
N HIS A 162 -35.84 -11.51 2.86
CA HIS A 162 -35.06 -12.55 2.21
C HIS A 162 -34.44 -13.51 3.22
N ASP A 163 -33.92 -13.02 4.36
CA ASP A 163 -33.42 -13.86 5.46
C ASP A 163 -34.49 -14.82 6.01
N LEU A 164 -35.74 -14.35 6.14
CA LEU A 164 -36.88 -15.21 6.52
C LEU A 164 -37.17 -16.28 5.46
N VAL A 165 -37.19 -15.90 4.18
CA VAL A 165 -37.41 -16.83 3.07
C VAL A 165 -36.29 -17.86 2.99
N ILE A 166 -35.02 -17.46 3.14
CA ILE A 166 -33.86 -18.37 3.16
C ILE A 166 -34.05 -19.46 4.21
N ARG A 167 -34.40 -19.05 5.44
CA ARG A 167 -34.66 -19.99 6.54
C ARG A 167 -35.80 -20.95 6.22
N GLU A 168 -36.93 -20.43 5.74
CA GLU A 168 -38.12 -21.24 5.46
C GLU A 168 -37.88 -22.24 4.33
N VAL A 169 -37.27 -21.80 3.23
CA VAL A 169 -36.98 -22.69 2.11
C VAL A 169 -35.94 -23.74 2.47
N TYR A 170 -34.89 -23.35 3.18
CA TYR A 170 -33.90 -24.33 3.67
C TYR A 170 -34.58 -25.38 4.54
N TYR A 171 -35.43 -24.96 5.48
CA TYR A 171 -36.15 -25.87 6.37
C TYR A 171 -37.08 -26.82 5.59
N VAL A 172 -37.88 -26.30 4.66
CA VAL A 172 -38.79 -27.14 3.84
C VAL A 172 -38.01 -28.16 3.01
N VAL A 173 -36.93 -27.75 2.36
CA VAL A 173 -36.10 -28.67 1.55
C VAL A 173 -35.41 -29.71 2.43
N HIS A 174 -34.92 -29.30 3.60
CA HIS A 174 -34.28 -30.20 4.56
C HIS A 174 -35.26 -31.27 5.09
N GLN A 175 -36.54 -30.92 5.33
CA GLN A 175 -37.57 -31.89 5.74
C GLN A 175 -37.89 -32.93 4.65
N ILE A 176 -37.80 -32.53 3.38
CA ILE A 176 -38.12 -33.41 2.24
C ILE A 176 -36.91 -34.26 1.83
N ALA A 177 -35.69 -33.74 2.00
CA ALA A 177 -34.48 -34.42 1.60
C ALA A 177 -34.06 -35.50 2.61
N LEU A 178 -33.97 -36.75 2.15
CA LEU A 178 -33.47 -37.90 2.94
C LEU A 178 -31.96 -37.83 3.26
N LYS A 179 -31.26 -36.81 2.78
CA LYS A 179 -29.79 -36.67 2.83
C LYS A 179 -29.43 -35.20 3.07
N PRO A 180 -28.19 -34.92 3.50
CA PRO A 180 -27.77 -33.58 3.83
C PRO A 180 -27.97 -32.58 2.68
N VAL A 181 -28.40 -31.38 3.06
CA VAL A 181 -28.64 -30.25 2.17
C VAL A 181 -27.57 -29.20 2.43
N VAL A 182 -27.07 -28.57 1.37
CA VAL A 182 -26.16 -27.41 1.48
C VAL A 182 -26.76 -26.27 0.69
N ALA A 183 -26.68 -25.04 1.20
CA ALA A 183 -27.10 -23.87 0.44
C ALA A 183 -26.00 -22.83 0.32
N PHE A 184 -26.00 -22.10 -0.80
CA PHE A 184 -25.16 -20.94 -1.05
C PHE A 184 -26.03 -19.70 -1.21
N TYR A 185 -25.67 -18.61 -0.53
CA TYR A 185 -26.31 -17.31 -0.69
C TYR A 185 -25.29 -16.26 -1.16
N THR A 186 -25.55 -15.62 -2.30
CA THR A 186 -24.66 -14.61 -2.91
C THR A 186 -25.43 -13.68 -3.87
N GLY A 187 -24.75 -12.70 -4.47
CA GLY A 187 -25.33 -11.80 -5.48
C GLY A 187 -24.83 -12.05 -6.89
N LYS A 188 -25.60 -11.65 -7.91
CA LYS A 188 -25.16 -11.66 -9.32
C LYS A 188 -24.07 -10.64 -9.58
N ILE A 189 -24.24 -9.43 -9.04
CA ILE A 189 -23.30 -8.31 -9.19
C ILE A 189 -22.93 -7.73 -7.82
N ASN A 190 -21.69 -7.26 -7.69
CA ASN A 190 -21.30 -6.39 -6.58
C ASN A 190 -21.53 -4.93 -7.01
N PRO A 191 -22.43 -4.17 -6.34
CA PRO A 191 -22.71 -2.77 -6.67
C PRO A 191 -21.53 -1.81 -6.40
N ILE A 192 -20.50 -2.21 -5.64
CA ILE A 192 -19.34 -1.37 -5.37
C ILE A 192 -18.50 -1.23 -6.65
N LEU A 193 -18.60 -0.07 -7.30
CA LEU A 193 -17.69 0.33 -8.36
C LEU A 193 -16.34 0.71 -7.75
N VAL A 194 -15.40 -0.24 -7.67
CA VAL A 194 -14.00 0.08 -7.34
C VAL A 194 -13.39 0.76 -8.55
N THR A 195 -13.53 2.08 -8.62
CA THR A 195 -12.76 2.89 -9.56
C THR A 195 -11.30 2.74 -9.17
N LYS A 196 -10.53 1.99 -9.97
CA LYS A 196 -9.08 2.00 -9.85
C LYS A 196 -8.68 3.47 -9.89
N MET A 197 -8.15 4.00 -8.78
CA MET A 197 -7.45 5.27 -8.81
C MET A 197 -6.23 5.02 -9.69
N ASN A 198 -6.40 5.28 -10.98
CA ASN A 198 -5.26 5.40 -11.87
C ASN A 198 -4.57 6.67 -11.40
N PHE A 199 -3.63 6.52 -10.46
CA PHE A 199 -2.60 7.52 -10.27
C PHE A 199 -1.95 7.64 -11.64
N LEU A 200 -2.35 8.66 -12.41
CA LEU A 200 -1.54 9.10 -13.51
C LEU A 200 -0.17 9.35 -12.87
N PRO A 201 0.91 8.66 -13.31
CA PRO A 201 2.22 9.02 -12.84
C PRO A 201 2.31 10.52 -13.05
N VAL A 202 2.50 11.29 -11.97
CA VAL A 202 2.75 12.72 -12.08
C VAL A 202 3.92 12.80 -13.03
N LYS A 203 3.64 13.20 -14.29
CA LYS A 203 4.71 13.39 -15.25
C LYS A 203 5.56 14.46 -14.58
N PRO A 204 6.83 14.17 -14.24
CA PRO A 204 7.67 15.19 -13.64
C PRO A 204 7.57 16.40 -14.54
N GLU A 205 7.19 17.53 -13.95
CA GLU A 205 7.10 18.80 -14.65
C GLU A 205 8.37 18.93 -15.48
N LYS A 206 8.23 19.24 -16.78
CA LYS A 206 9.37 19.27 -17.70
C LYS A 206 10.38 20.24 -17.11
N TYR A 207 11.43 19.69 -16.49
CA TYR A 207 12.49 20.48 -15.88
C TYR A 207 13.10 21.33 -17.00
N ILE A 208 12.84 22.64 -16.95
CA ILE A 208 13.49 23.60 -17.83
C ILE A 208 14.96 23.52 -17.45
N ARG A 209 15.75 22.81 -18.27
CA ARG A 209 17.20 22.71 -18.08
C ARG A 209 17.74 24.13 -18.11
N GLN A 210 18.05 24.68 -16.94
CA GLN A 210 18.79 25.93 -16.87
C GLN A 210 20.12 25.72 -17.61
N PRO A 211 20.54 26.66 -18.47
CA PRO A 211 21.80 26.55 -19.19
C PRO A 211 22.92 26.44 -18.16
N GLY A 212 23.55 25.27 -18.13
CA GLY A 212 24.67 24.96 -17.26
C GLY A 212 25.95 24.84 -18.07
N VAL A 213 27.06 25.20 -17.45
CA VAL A 213 28.40 25.07 -18.01
C VAL A 213 28.97 23.73 -17.57
N THR A 214 29.48 22.93 -18.52
CA THR A 214 30.18 21.67 -18.21
C THR A 214 31.67 21.85 -18.52
N ILE A 215 32.52 21.56 -17.55
CA ILE A 215 33.98 21.72 -17.62
C ILE A 215 34.60 20.34 -17.49
N THR A 216 35.45 19.99 -18.44
CA THR A 216 36.19 18.73 -18.48
C THR A 216 37.66 19.01 -18.20
N SER A 217 38.18 18.59 -17.04
CA SER A 217 39.63 18.58 -16.77
C SER A 217 40.23 17.21 -16.99
N SER A 218 41.56 17.07 -16.87
CA SER A 218 42.22 15.77 -17.04
C SER A 218 41.79 14.80 -15.94
N GLY A 219 41.64 15.30 -14.70
CA GLY A 219 41.32 14.54 -13.49
C GLY A 219 39.90 14.67 -12.96
N ALA A 220 39.07 15.57 -13.48
CA ALA A 220 37.72 15.76 -12.97
C ALA A 220 36.73 16.30 -14.02
N LEU A 221 35.44 16.09 -13.75
CA LEU A 221 34.33 16.59 -14.52
C LEU A 221 33.46 17.47 -13.61
N PHE A 222 33.12 18.66 -14.10
CA PHE A 222 32.33 19.63 -13.35
C PHE A 222 31.17 20.12 -14.20
N ARG A 223 30.06 20.41 -13.55
CA ARG A 223 28.92 21.09 -14.15
C ARG A 223 28.36 22.09 -13.18
N PHE A 224 28.36 23.35 -13.57
CA PHE A 224 27.87 24.46 -12.76
C PHE A 224 26.66 25.11 -13.43
N ILE A 225 25.70 25.52 -12.61
CA ILE A 225 24.51 26.25 -13.03
C ILE A 225 24.36 27.45 -12.11
N GLY A 226 24.19 28.62 -12.70
CA GLY A 226 23.99 29.88 -11.97
C GLY A 226 25.22 30.30 -11.16
N VAL A 227 26.37 30.48 -11.83
CA VAL A 227 27.55 31.10 -11.22
C VAL A 227 27.41 32.61 -11.26
N TYR A 228 27.54 33.29 -10.12
CA TYR A 228 27.48 34.74 -10.05
C TYR A 228 28.30 35.30 -8.89
N THR A 229 28.80 36.51 -9.05
CA THR A 229 29.39 37.30 -7.96
C THR A 229 28.35 38.26 -7.39
N THR A 230 28.44 38.51 -6.09
CA THR A 230 27.66 39.55 -5.39
C THR A 230 28.62 40.49 -4.67
N MET A 231 28.50 41.79 -4.97
CA MET A 231 29.24 42.86 -4.29
C MET A 231 28.23 43.95 -3.91
N GLY A 232 27.85 44.00 -2.63
CA GLY A 232 26.77 44.84 -2.15
C GLY A 232 25.43 44.50 -2.82
N THR A 233 24.86 45.44 -3.58
CA THR A 233 23.59 45.25 -4.32
C THR A 233 23.78 44.79 -5.76
N ARG A 234 25.02 44.73 -6.26
CA ARG A 234 25.31 44.34 -7.65
C ARG A 234 25.53 42.84 -7.76
N ARG A 235 24.97 42.26 -8.83
CA ARG A 235 25.13 40.84 -9.18
C ARG A 235 25.63 40.71 -10.61
N SER A 236 26.75 40.03 -10.80
CA SER A 236 27.30 39.73 -12.12
C SER A 236 27.23 38.22 -12.37
N THR A 237 26.59 37.79 -13.45
CA THR A 237 26.41 36.36 -13.76
C THR A 237 27.45 35.90 -14.77
N PHE A 238 28.08 34.75 -14.50
CA PHE A 238 29.08 34.13 -15.37
C PHE A 238 28.47 32.90 -16.03
N SER A 239 28.20 33.00 -17.34
CA SER A 239 27.67 31.92 -18.17
C SER A 239 28.70 31.29 -19.10
N GLN A 240 29.90 31.87 -19.16
CA GLN A 240 31.00 31.37 -19.98
C GLN A 240 31.67 30.16 -19.31
N VAL A 241 32.23 29.27 -20.13
CA VAL A 241 32.99 28.12 -19.66
C VAL A 241 34.34 28.62 -19.13
N PRO A 242 34.67 28.43 -17.83
CA PRO A 242 35.97 28.81 -17.31
C PRO A 242 37.07 27.91 -17.91
N MET A 243 38.29 28.43 -17.95
CA MET A 243 39.46 27.66 -18.38
C MET A 243 40.10 26.98 -17.18
N ILE A 244 40.69 25.80 -17.38
CA ILE A 244 41.50 25.15 -16.35
C ILE A 244 42.88 25.80 -16.39
N ALA A 245 43.24 26.51 -15.33
CA ALA A 245 44.50 27.24 -15.22
C ALA A 245 45.64 26.30 -14.83
N GLU A 246 45.39 25.39 -13.89
CA GLU A 246 46.38 24.46 -13.37
C GLU A 246 45.68 23.22 -12.79
N GLU A 247 46.33 22.06 -12.89
CA GLU A 247 45.85 20.82 -12.31
C GLU A 247 47.05 20.06 -11.75
N THR A 248 47.11 19.92 -10.44
CA THR A 248 48.22 19.26 -9.74
C THR A 248 47.75 17.95 -9.12
N TRP A 249 48.50 16.89 -9.41
CA TRP A 249 48.26 15.56 -8.88
C TRP A 249 49.27 15.26 -7.79
N GLU A 250 48.76 14.82 -6.65
CA GLU A 250 49.53 14.23 -5.56
C GLU A 250 49.06 12.78 -5.35
N GLU A 251 49.85 11.96 -4.66
CA GLU A 251 49.60 10.53 -4.51
C GLU A 251 48.16 10.18 -4.06
N HIS A 252 47.55 11.03 -3.23
CA HIS A 252 46.19 10.86 -2.73
C HIS A 252 45.35 12.14 -2.82
N SER A 253 45.75 13.10 -3.66
CA SER A 253 45.10 14.40 -3.80
C SER A 253 45.03 14.83 -5.26
N LEU A 254 44.01 15.60 -5.60
CA LEU A 254 43.94 16.33 -6.87
C LEU A 254 43.54 17.75 -6.55
N THR A 255 44.27 18.72 -7.08
CA THR A 255 43.90 20.12 -7.01
C THR A 255 43.62 20.63 -8.41
N THR A 256 42.44 21.18 -8.62
CA THR A 256 42.03 21.73 -9.93
C THR A 256 41.73 23.21 -9.79
N ARG A 257 42.52 24.05 -10.46
CA ARG A 257 42.33 25.50 -10.53
C ARG A 257 41.61 25.91 -11.81
N MET A 258 40.54 26.65 -11.67
CA MET A 258 39.69 27.15 -12.76
C MET A 258 39.69 28.66 -12.79
N ALA A 259 40.10 29.24 -13.91
CA ALA A 259 40.09 30.67 -14.14
C ALA A 259 38.77 31.13 -14.79
N TYR A 260 38.08 32.03 -14.11
CA TYR A 260 37.07 32.91 -14.67
C TYR A 260 37.74 34.23 -15.10
N THR A 261 36.99 35.14 -15.71
CA THR A 261 37.55 36.43 -16.17
C THR A 261 38.07 37.29 -15.02
N ASP A 262 37.44 37.18 -13.85
CA ASP A 262 37.65 38.12 -12.74
C ASP A 262 38.21 37.43 -11.47
N PHE A 263 38.17 36.10 -11.39
CA PHE A 263 38.58 35.32 -10.22
C PHE A 263 38.96 33.89 -10.62
N GLU A 264 39.61 33.16 -9.72
CA GLU A 264 39.90 31.73 -9.90
C GLU A 264 39.28 30.91 -8.76
N LEU A 265 38.89 29.68 -9.06
CA LEU A 265 38.39 28.70 -8.09
C LEU A 265 39.35 27.53 -8.03
N GLU A 266 39.78 27.17 -6.83
CA GLU A 266 40.62 26.00 -6.60
C GLU A 266 39.85 24.94 -5.82
N PHE A 267 39.68 23.77 -6.44
CA PHE A 267 39.03 22.61 -5.84
C PHE A 267 40.09 21.64 -5.32
N SER A 268 40.09 21.38 -4.01
CA SER A 268 40.98 20.41 -3.37
C SER A 268 40.27 19.09 -3.12
N PHE A 269 40.66 18.04 -3.83
CA PHE A 269 40.16 16.69 -3.69
C PHE A 269 41.14 15.81 -2.92
N LYS A 270 40.59 14.88 -2.16
CA LYS A 270 41.32 13.84 -1.46
C LYS A 270 40.75 12.47 -1.77
N PHE A 271 41.64 11.55 -2.07
CA PHE A 271 41.31 10.20 -2.50
C PHE A 271 41.51 9.22 -1.35
N LYS A 272 40.49 8.38 -1.14
CA LYS A 272 40.52 7.24 -0.23
C LYS A 272 40.20 5.99 -1.03
N LYS A 273 40.56 4.83 -0.50
CA LYS A 273 40.40 3.54 -1.18
C LYS A 273 39.00 3.34 -1.80
N ASP A 274 37.94 3.70 -1.09
CA ASP A 274 36.56 3.41 -1.51
C ASP A 274 35.76 4.66 -1.94
N ARG A 275 36.34 5.86 -1.80
CA ARG A 275 35.63 7.13 -2.05
C ARG A 275 36.59 8.30 -2.27
N TRP A 276 36.10 9.33 -2.93
CA TRP A 276 36.76 10.63 -3.01
C TRP A 276 36.02 11.66 -2.17
N THR A 277 36.72 12.69 -1.70
CA THR A 277 36.14 13.80 -0.92
C THR A 277 36.71 15.13 -1.38
N ILE A 278 35.86 16.15 -1.53
CA ILE A 278 36.25 17.55 -1.68
C ILE A 278 36.52 18.08 -0.27
N GLU A 279 37.76 18.46 0.03
CA GLU A 279 38.11 19.02 1.33
C GLU A 279 37.62 20.45 1.43
N ASN A 280 38.03 21.29 0.49
CA ASN A 280 37.70 22.70 0.45
C ASN A 280 37.65 23.21 -1.00
N VAL A 281 37.02 24.37 -1.15
CA VAL A 281 37.06 25.18 -2.37
C VAL A 281 37.59 26.55 -1.97
N ALA A 282 38.68 26.96 -2.59
CA ALA A 282 39.28 28.27 -2.38
C ALA A 282 38.91 29.22 -3.53
N LEU A 283 38.70 30.49 -3.18
CA LEU A 283 38.52 31.60 -4.09
C LEU A 283 39.84 32.37 -4.14
N LEU A 284 40.39 32.53 -5.34
CA LEU A 284 41.60 33.28 -5.58
C LEU A 284 41.32 34.51 -6.45
N GLU A 285 41.96 35.63 -6.11
CA GLU A 285 41.98 36.83 -6.93
C GLU A 285 43.44 37.21 -7.17
N TRP A 286 43.83 37.34 -8.44
CA TRP A 286 45.22 37.64 -8.82
C TRP A 286 46.26 36.64 -8.27
N GLY A 287 45.86 35.38 -8.08
CA GLY A 287 46.72 34.31 -7.56
C GLY A 287 46.84 34.28 -6.03
N GLU A 288 46.19 35.18 -5.30
CA GLU A 288 46.13 35.15 -3.84
C GLU A 288 44.80 34.54 -3.35
N GLU A 289 44.86 33.66 -2.35
CA GLU A 289 43.67 33.13 -1.69
C GLU A 289 42.96 34.25 -0.91
N VAL A 290 41.74 34.57 -1.31
CA VAL A 290 40.91 35.60 -0.68
C VAL A 290 39.72 35.01 0.10
N GLY A 291 39.40 33.74 -0.11
CA GLY A 291 38.34 33.04 0.62
C GLY A 291 38.48 31.53 0.52
N ARG A 292 37.94 30.80 1.50
CA ARG A 292 37.90 29.33 1.51
C ARG A 292 36.62 28.84 2.14
N THR A 293 35.98 27.87 1.50
CA THR A 293 34.82 27.16 2.03
C THR A 293 35.14 25.68 2.20
N ASP A 294 35.14 25.21 3.45
CA ASP A 294 35.25 23.80 3.79
C ASP A 294 33.98 23.06 3.37
N MET A 295 34.10 22.04 2.52
CA MET A 295 32.97 21.24 2.08
C MET A 295 32.92 19.89 2.79
N ARG A 296 34.05 19.17 2.82
CA ARG A 296 34.17 17.80 3.37
C ARG A 296 33.10 16.83 2.86
N VAL A 297 32.65 17.04 1.63
CA VAL A 297 31.65 16.21 0.94
C VAL A 297 32.33 15.24 0.00
N GLY A 298 31.68 14.15 -0.37
CA GLY A 298 32.28 13.19 -1.28
C GLY A 298 31.30 12.11 -1.70
N ALA A 299 31.73 11.32 -2.68
CA ALA A 299 30.97 10.20 -3.19
C ALA A 299 31.88 8.96 -3.34
N PRO A 300 31.29 7.76 -3.41
CA PRO A 300 32.02 6.58 -3.85
C PRO A 300 32.65 6.80 -5.24
N TRP A 301 33.65 6.00 -5.57
CA TRP A 301 34.18 5.96 -6.93
C TRP A 301 33.08 5.64 -7.94
N ASP A 302 33.23 6.15 -9.17
CA ASP A 302 32.26 6.10 -10.27
C ASP A 302 30.96 6.87 -10.07
N TRP A 303 30.76 7.51 -8.91
CA TRP A 303 29.60 8.35 -8.65
C TRP A 303 29.96 9.83 -8.70
N SER A 304 29.00 10.64 -9.16
CA SER A 304 29.09 12.10 -9.14
C SER A 304 28.39 12.65 -7.90
N TYR A 305 28.92 13.74 -7.34
CA TYR A 305 28.25 14.48 -6.28
C TYR A 305 27.43 15.62 -6.89
N VAL A 306 26.14 15.70 -6.60
CA VAL A 306 25.21 16.72 -7.13
C VAL A 306 24.61 17.51 -5.98
N CYS A 307 24.60 18.83 -6.08
CA CYS A 307 23.95 19.67 -5.09
C CYS A 307 23.18 20.83 -5.71
N SER A 308 21.99 21.07 -5.16
CA SER A 308 21.13 22.23 -5.48
C SER A 308 21.20 23.32 -4.41
N ASP A 309 21.85 23.06 -3.28
CA ASP A 309 22.11 24.10 -2.28
C ASP A 309 23.28 24.97 -2.77
N PRO A 310 23.15 26.30 -2.72
CA PRO A 310 24.14 27.20 -3.29
C PRO A 310 25.47 27.11 -2.53
N LEU A 311 26.55 26.84 -3.25
CA LEU A 311 27.90 26.96 -2.72
C LEU A 311 28.30 28.44 -2.72
N VAL A 312 28.44 29.03 -1.54
CA VAL A 312 28.82 30.44 -1.35
C VAL A 312 30.26 30.51 -0.87
N LEU A 313 31.10 31.20 -1.64
CA LEU A 313 32.50 31.49 -1.33
C LEU A 313 32.59 32.98 -1.01
N ILE A 314 32.92 33.31 0.24
CA ILE A 314 33.00 34.70 0.69
C ILE A 314 34.45 35.16 0.58
N ASN A 315 34.67 36.27 -0.11
CA ASN A 315 35.94 36.99 -0.11
C ASN A 315 36.06 37.72 1.24
N MET A 316 37.07 37.35 2.02
CA MET A 316 37.30 37.87 3.37
C MET A 316 37.89 39.29 3.36
N ARG A 317 38.38 39.77 2.21
CA ARG A 317 39.04 41.08 2.08
C ARG A 317 38.03 42.20 1.88
N ASP A 318 37.02 42.00 1.04
CA ASP A 318 36.04 43.02 0.64
C ASP A 318 34.58 42.66 0.99
N GLY A 319 34.32 41.43 1.43
CA GLY A 319 32.97 40.92 1.73
C GLY A 319 32.14 40.60 0.50
N SER A 320 32.75 40.59 -0.71
CA SER A 320 32.09 40.06 -1.90
C SER A 320 31.93 38.54 -1.81
N ALA A 321 31.06 37.96 -2.62
CA ALA A 321 30.88 36.51 -2.63
C ALA A 321 30.68 35.95 -4.04
N VAL A 322 31.30 34.81 -4.33
CA VAL A 322 31.01 33.98 -5.50
C VAL A 322 30.03 32.91 -5.09
N THR A 323 28.90 32.82 -5.78
CA THR A 323 27.89 31.80 -5.52
C THR A 323 27.69 30.91 -6.73
N ILE A 324 27.66 29.59 -6.50
CA ILE A 324 27.29 28.58 -7.49
C ILE A 324 25.96 27.96 -7.06
N SER A 325 24.87 28.26 -7.77
CA SER A 325 23.54 27.81 -7.37
C SER A 325 23.34 26.30 -7.41
N HIS A 326 23.91 25.63 -8.41
CA HIS A 326 23.86 24.16 -8.50
C HIS A 326 25.15 23.64 -9.11
N TYR A 327 25.70 22.58 -8.53
CA TYR A 327 26.95 21.98 -8.96
C TYR A 327 26.87 20.46 -9.01
N GLN A 328 27.52 19.86 -10.00
CA GLN A 328 27.73 18.43 -10.13
C GLN A 328 29.21 18.17 -10.42
N ILE A 329 29.86 17.35 -9.60
CA ILE A 329 31.31 17.18 -9.60
C ILE A 329 31.66 15.69 -9.54
N GLN A 330 32.65 15.25 -10.32
CA GLN A 330 33.18 13.90 -10.29
C GLN A 330 34.67 13.90 -10.65
N PRO A 331 35.59 13.64 -9.70
CA PRO A 331 36.98 13.34 -10.00
C PRO A 331 37.13 11.90 -10.53
N PHE A 332 38.20 11.66 -11.26
CA PHE A 332 38.59 10.36 -11.80
C PHE A 332 39.89 9.92 -11.13
N ASN A 333 40.07 8.61 -10.96
CA ASN A 333 41.35 8.05 -10.50
C ASN A 333 42.28 7.85 -11.70
N GLU A 334 43.58 8.09 -11.54
CA GLU A 334 44.62 7.91 -12.56
C GLU A 334 44.64 6.46 -13.10
N GLU A 335 44.44 5.45 -12.23
CA GLU A 335 44.32 4.04 -12.66
C GLU A 335 43.10 3.79 -13.58
N HIS A 336 42.02 4.55 -13.38
CA HIS A 336 40.79 4.45 -14.17
C HIS A 336 40.92 5.14 -15.54
N LEU A 337 41.89 6.06 -15.68
CA LEU A 337 42.24 6.69 -16.95
C LEU A 337 43.03 5.75 -17.87
N ILE A 338 43.80 4.81 -17.30
CA ILE A 338 44.65 3.87 -18.05
C ILE A 338 43.85 2.66 -18.58
N GLY A 339 42.76 2.26 -17.90
CA GLY A 339 41.92 1.12 -18.31
C GLY A 339 40.95 1.38 -19.48
N ARG A 340 40.81 2.62 -19.94
CA ARG A 340 39.82 3.03 -20.96
C ARG A 340 40.46 3.34 -22.31
N ASN A 341 41.45 2.54 -22.72
CA ASN A 341 41.98 2.52 -24.08
C ASN A 341 41.01 1.80 -25.02
N GLY A 342 40.01 2.51 -25.53
CA GLY A 342 39.14 1.96 -26.58
C GLY A 342 37.84 2.74 -26.76
N SER A 343 37.81 3.57 -27.80
CA SER A 343 36.70 4.37 -28.31
C SER A 343 36.45 5.72 -27.64
N ASN A 344 36.13 6.71 -28.48
CA ASN A 344 35.69 8.07 -28.17
C ASN A 344 34.45 8.09 -27.26
N SER A 345 34.55 7.63 -26.02
CA SER A 345 33.48 7.73 -25.04
C SER A 345 33.59 9.10 -24.37
N SER A 346 32.65 10.00 -24.69
CA SER A 346 32.44 11.25 -23.96
C SER A 346 32.50 10.98 -22.45
N ARG A 347 33.38 11.67 -21.72
CA ARG A 347 33.43 11.62 -20.26
C ARG A 347 32.05 12.07 -19.74
N CYS A 348 31.27 11.13 -19.22
CA CYS A 348 29.94 11.37 -18.69
C CYS A 348 29.97 11.22 -17.18
N PHE A 349 29.09 11.95 -16.50
CA PHE A 349 28.84 11.70 -15.08
C PHE A 349 28.30 10.29 -14.89
N GLY A 350 28.83 9.60 -13.89
CA GLY A 350 28.22 8.39 -13.35
C GLY A 350 26.98 8.70 -12.51
N PRO A 351 26.44 7.70 -11.79
CA PRO A 351 25.30 7.87 -10.91
C PRO A 351 25.50 9.02 -9.92
N ALA A 352 24.43 9.76 -9.61
CA ALA A 352 24.50 10.95 -8.76
C ALA A 352 24.21 10.63 -7.28
N VAL A 353 25.07 11.10 -6.39
CA VAL A 353 24.81 11.26 -4.95
C VAL A 353 24.34 12.70 -4.73
N ASN A 354 23.10 12.87 -4.27
CA ASN A 354 22.58 14.20 -3.95
C ASN A 354 23.17 14.72 -2.63
N CYS A 355 23.38 16.04 -2.55
CA CYS A 355 23.64 16.71 -1.30
C CYS A 355 22.37 16.74 -0.45
N GLY A 356 22.55 16.60 0.86
CA GLY A 356 21.45 16.55 1.81
C GLY A 356 21.21 15.13 2.33
N PRO A 357 21.19 14.94 3.66
CA PRO A 357 20.72 13.69 4.22
C PRO A 357 19.22 13.56 3.91
N TYR A 358 18.76 12.36 3.55
CA TYR A 358 17.31 12.07 3.40
C TYR A 358 16.50 12.49 4.63
N PHE A 359 17.14 12.53 5.80
CA PHE A 359 16.58 13.03 7.05
C PHE A 359 17.53 14.05 7.67
N ASN A 360 17.05 15.29 7.85
CA ASN A 360 17.74 16.27 8.67
C ASN A 360 17.77 15.79 10.14
N ALA A 361 18.79 16.15 10.92
CA ALA A 361 18.89 15.85 12.34
C ALA A 361 17.61 16.22 13.11
N HIS A 362 16.98 17.35 12.76
CA HIS A 362 15.71 17.77 13.34
C HIS A 362 14.55 16.81 13.01
N ILE A 363 14.49 16.33 11.76
CA ILE A 363 13.47 15.37 11.33
C ILE A 363 13.70 14.03 12.04
N LEU A 364 14.94 13.58 12.13
CA LEU A 364 15.29 12.33 12.81
C LEU A 364 14.95 12.38 14.30
N ALA A 365 15.24 13.50 14.97
CA ALA A 365 14.85 13.72 16.36
C ALA A 365 13.33 13.73 16.55
N GLY A 366 12.59 14.39 15.66
CA GLY A 366 11.12 14.37 15.69
C GLY A 366 10.54 12.98 15.47
N LEU A 367 11.08 12.21 14.53
CA LEU A 367 10.67 10.83 14.26
C LEU A 367 10.97 9.92 15.47
N MET A 368 12.12 10.10 16.11
CA MET A 368 12.46 9.39 17.34
C MET A 368 11.45 9.67 18.46
N VAL A 369 11.11 10.93 18.73
CA VAL A 369 10.15 11.29 19.78
C VAL A 369 8.76 10.73 19.49
N THR A 370 8.27 10.90 18.26
CA THR A 370 6.96 10.36 17.88
C THR A 370 6.91 8.84 17.98
N PHE A 371 7.99 8.14 17.65
CA PHE A 371 8.10 6.69 17.83
C PHE A 371 8.00 6.28 19.31
N PHE A 372 8.66 7.00 20.23
CA PHE A 372 8.53 6.75 21.67
C PHE A 372 7.10 6.98 22.16
N CYS A 373 6.47 8.09 21.78
CA CYS A 373 5.08 8.36 22.16
C CYS A 373 4.13 7.29 21.61
N PHE A 374 4.33 6.82 20.38
CA PHE A 374 3.54 5.75 19.78
C PHE A 374 3.72 4.41 20.53
N GLY A 375 4.93 4.11 21.00
CA GLY A 375 5.20 2.95 21.85
C GLY A 375 4.42 2.99 23.17
N ILE A 376 4.42 4.13 23.86
CA ILE A 376 3.66 4.32 25.11
C ILE A 376 2.16 4.21 24.86
N LEU A 377 1.65 4.83 23.80
CA LEU A 377 0.23 4.76 23.43
C LEU A 377 -0.19 3.32 23.12
N THR A 378 0.61 2.59 22.34
CA THR A 378 0.32 1.19 22.00
C THR A 378 0.29 0.32 23.25
N TYR A 379 1.23 0.52 24.19
CA TYR A 379 1.21 -0.17 25.48
C TYR A 379 -0.06 0.12 26.29
N GLY A 380 -0.50 1.38 26.33
CA GLY A 380 -1.75 1.78 26.98
C GLY A 380 -2.99 1.12 26.35
N VAL A 381 -3.06 1.08 25.01
CA VAL A 381 -4.16 0.43 24.29
C VAL A 381 -4.19 -1.07 24.57
N VAL A 382 -3.05 -1.77 24.52
CA VAL A 382 -2.97 -3.20 24.84
C VAL A 382 -3.41 -3.48 26.27
N THR A 383 -3.02 -2.63 27.22
CA THR A 383 -3.41 -2.77 28.63
C THR A 383 -4.93 -2.58 28.80
N MET A 384 -5.52 -1.57 28.17
CA MET A 384 -6.98 -1.37 28.19
C MET A 384 -7.74 -2.53 27.54
N TYR A 385 -7.20 -3.11 26.47
CA TYR A 385 -7.81 -4.26 25.81
C TYR A 385 -7.79 -5.53 26.68
N ASN A 386 -6.86 -5.60 27.64
CA ASN A 386 -6.72 -6.72 28.57
C ASN A 386 -7.44 -6.48 29.92
N CYS A 387 -8.23 -5.42 30.04
CA CYS A 387 -9.10 -5.22 31.20
C CYS A 387 -10.27 -6.21 31.13
N HIS A 388 -10.09 -7.39 31.73
CA HIS A 388 -11.19 -8.31 31.99
C HIS A 388 -12.10 -7.76 33.09
N SER A 389 -13.40 -7.67 32.82
CA SER A 389 -14.42 -7.44 33.84
C SER A 389 -14.54 -8.69 34.71
N ASN A 390 -14.48 -8.51 36.02
CA ASN A 390 -14.70 -9.61 36.95
C ASN A 390 -16.20 -9.95 36.94
N ASP A 391 -16.58 -11.06 36.29
CA ASP A 391 -17.97 -11.49 36.11
C ASP A 391 -18.64 -11.99 37.40
N ARG A 392 -17.90 -12.00 38.51
CA ARG A 392 -18.38 -12.47 39.80
C ARG A 392 -18.60 -11.30 40.75
N TYR A 393 -19.83 -10.79 40.75
CA TYR A 393 -20.36 -10.05 41.89
C TYR A 393 -20.57 -11.04 43.06
N ASP A 394 -19.49 -11.42 43.74
CA ASP A 394 -19.62 -12.07 45.04
C ASP A 394 -20.10 -11.01 46.03
N ASP A 395 -21.41 -11.01 46.28
CA ASP A 395 -21.99 -10.40 47.47
C ASP A 395 -21.28 -10.99 48.70
N GLN A 396 -20.72 -10.13 49.56
CA GLN A 396 -19.90 -10.50 50.72
C GLN A 396 -20.65 -11.42 51.71
N ASN A 397 -21.96 -11.59 51.54
CA ASN A 397 -22.83 -12.37 52.41
C ASN A 397 -23.38 -13.66 51.82
N GLN A 398 -22.89 -14.21 50.68
CA GLN A 398 -23.26 -15.54 50.15
C GLN A 398 -24.75 -15.94 50.30
N LYS A 399 -25.69 -15.00 50.23
CA LYS A 399 -27.11 -15.32 50.30
C LYS A 399 -27.59 -15.54 48.88
N PRO A 400 -27.95 -16.77 48.47
CA PRO A 400 -28.62 -16.96 47.21
C PRO A 400 -29.91 -16.13 47.23
N LEU A 401 -30.10 -15.29 46.21
CA LEU A 401 -31.35 -14.58 45.96
C LEU A 401 -32.44 -15.61 45.69
N VAL A 402 -33.16 -15.99 46.75
CA VAL A 402 -34.39 -16.77 46.63
C VAL A 402 -35.49 -15.80 46.25
N ILE A 403 -35.89 -15.82 44.98
CA ILE A 403 -37.12 -15.18 44.53
C ILE A 403 -38.27 -16.06 45.03
N ALA A 404 -38.84 -15.71 46.18
CA ALA A 404 -40.06 -16.35 46.66
C ALA A 404 -41.23 -15.85 45.80
N PHE A 405 -41.82 -16.76 45.03
CA PHE A 405 -43.05 -16.51 44.30
C PHE A 405 -44.21 -16.72 45.28
N GLU A 406 -44.81 -15.63 45.75
CA GLU A 406 -45.98 -15.66 46.62
C GLU A 406 -47.21 -15.98 45.74
N ALA A 407 -47.64 -17.24 45.77
CA ALA A 407 -48.92 -17.65 45.18
C ALA A 407 -50.05 -17.22 46.13
N GLY A 408 -50.72 -16.13 45.76
CA GLY A 408 -51.91 -15.64 46.46
C GLY A 408 -53.10 -16.60 46.32
N HIS A 409 -53.81 -16.76 47.44
CA HIS A 409 -55.14 -17.37 47.55
C HIS A 409 -56.23 -16.48 46.97
#